data_AF-A0AAE0T080-F1
#
_entry.id   AF-A0AAE0T080-F1
#
_cell.length_a   1.000
_cell.length_b   1.000
_cell.length_c   1.000
_cell.angle_alpha   90.00
_cell.angle_beta   90.00
_cell.angle_gamma   90.00
#
_symmetry.space_group_name_H-M   'P 1'
#
loop_
_entity.id
_entity.type
_entity.pdbx_description
1 polymer ?
#
loop_
_entity_poly.entity_id
_entity_poly.type
_entity_poly.pdbx_seq_one_letter_code
_entity_poly.pdbx_strand_id
1 'polypeptide(L)'
;MYDPAINQWTMIAPMRNRRSGVGVMAYRDHIYALGGFNGITRMNTGERYSPVTKAWQTIPEMYNPRSNFAIEVIDDMIFAIGGFNGVTTIFNVECYDGTTDEWYDATDMNLYRSALSACVVTGLPNVQDYIHKDRDKQEDNKKKRSSNAAVPPPPPPQN
;
A
#
# COMPACT_ATOMS: atom_id res chain seq x y z
N MET A 1 -0.39 18.05 14.23
CA MET A 1 -1.75 17.64 14.61
C MET A 1 -2.57 18.88 14.87
N TYR A 2 -3.72 19.01 14.23
CA TYR A 2 -4.62 20.16 14.40
C TYR A 2 -5.68 19.84 15.45
N ASP A 3 -5.87 20.75 16.40
CA ASP A 3 -6.97 20.71 17.36
C ASP A 3 -8.06 21.72 16.92
N PRO A 4 -9.24 21.24 16.49
CA PRO A 4 -10.32 22.11 16.04
C PRO A 4 -11.00 22.89 17.17
N ALA A 5 -10.91 22.46 18.44
CA ALA A 5 -11.55 23.13 19.55
C ALA A 5 -10.86 24.46 19.91
N ILE A 6 -9.53 24.50 19.73
CA ILE A 6 -8.71 25.69 20.01
C ILE A 6 -8.11 26.32 18.74
N ASN A 7 -8.37 25.75 17.56
CA ASN A 7 -7.86 26.20 16.27
C ASN A 7 -6.32 26.34 16.25
N GLN A 8 -5.61 25.32 16.72
CA GLN A 8 -4.15 25.33 16.82
C GLN A 8 -3.50 24.08 16.22
N TRP A 9 -2.33 24.29 15.63
CA TRP A 9 -1.45 23.21 15.18
C TRP A 9 -0.38 22.93 16.23
N THR A 10 -0.24 21.67 16.60
CA THR A 10 0.83 21.18 17.48
C THR A 10 1.73 20.21 16.73
N MET A 11 3.04 20.31 16.96
CA MET A 11 4.01 19.37 16.42
C MET A 11 3.82 17.98 17.06
N ILE A 12 3.88 16.93 16.24
CA ILE A 12 3.95 15.55 16.70
C ILE A 12 5.37 15.01 16.48
N ALA A 13 5.64 13.80 16.98
CA ALA A 13 6.91 13.13 16.69
C ALA A 13 7.18 13.12 15.17
N PRO A 14 8.39 13.48 14.73
CA PRO A 14 8.73 13.47 13.32
C PRO A 14 8.78 12.03 12.80
N MET A 15 8.42 11.86 11.52
CA MET A 15 8.69 10.60 10.81
C MET A 15 10.20 10.33 10.75
N ARG A 16 10.58 9.05 10.63
CA ARG A 16 11.98 8.63 10.51
C ARG A 16 12.59 9.10 9.19
N ASN A 17 11.79 9.08 8.12
CA ASN A 17 12.20 9.56 6.81
C ASN A 17 11.39 10.79 6.41
N ARG A 18 12.05 11.76 5.79
CA ARG A 18 11.37 12.85 5.07
C ARG A 18 10.68 12.27 3.83
N ARG A 19 9.44 12.66 3.58
CA ARG A 19 8.61 12.11 2.50
C ARG A 19 7.85 13.24 1.79
N SER A 20 7.98 13.34 0.47
CA SER A 20 7.07 14.10 -0.40
C SER A 20 6.37 13.18 -1.40
N GLY A 21 5.14 13.50 -1.83
CA GLY A 21 4.35 12.58 -2.66
C GLY A 21 4.03 11.26 -1.95
N VAL A 22 3.86 11.33 -0.62
CA VAL A 22 3.59 10.22 0.30
C VAL A 22 2.11 9.82 0.24
N GLY A 23 1.81 8.54 0.40
CA GLY A 23 0.45 8.07 0.69
C GLY A 23 0.24 8.01 2.20
N VAL A 24 -0.80 8.69 2.72
CA VAL A 24 -1.12 8.69 4.15
C VAL A 24 -2.54 8.18 4.38
N MET A 25 -2.71 7.26 5.33
CA MET A 25 -4.03 6.69 5.64
C MET A 25 -4.22 6.42 7.13
N ALA A 26 -5.42 6.69 7.64
CA ALA A 26 -5.82 6.23 8.96
C ALA A 26 -6.36 4.80 8.85
N TYR A 27 -5.82 3.88 9.64
CA TYR A 27 -6.18 2.47 9.62
C TYR A 27 -5.89 1.83 10.97
N ARG A 28 -6.88 1.11 11.54
CA ARG A 28 -6.81 0.43 12.84
C ARG A 28 -6.13 1.27 13.94
N ASP A 29 -6.68 2.45 14.21
CA ASP A 29 -6.21 3.42 15.22
C ASP A 29 -4.78 3.96 15.04
N HIS A 30 -4.18 3.77 13.86
CA HIS A 30 -2.87 4.29 13.52
C HIS A 30 -2.93 5.14 12.24
N ILE A 31 -1.93 6.01 12.09
CA ILE A 31 -1.72 6.75 10.83
C ILE A 31 -0.56 6.10 10.10
N TYR A 32 -0.81 5.58 8.91
CA TYR A 32 0.18 4.97 8.04
C TYR A 32 0.72 6.01 7.07
N ALA A 33 2.04 6.08 6.91
CA ALA A 33 2.74 6.92 5.93
C ALA A 33 3.64 6.04 5.07
N LEU A 34 3.29 5.92 3.79
CA LEU A 34 3.87 4.94 2.88
C LEU A 34 4.61 5.62 1.72
N GLY A 35 5.78 5.09 1.40
CA GLY A 35 6.59 5.50 0.25
C GLY A 35 6.93 7.00 0.24
N GLY A 36 6.84 7.61 -0.92
CA GLY A 36 7.21 9.00 -1.17
C GLY A 36 8.68 9.16 -1.58
N PHE A 37 9.10 10.40 -1.71
CA PHE A 37 10.47 10.80 -2.07
C PHE A 37 11.18 11.40 -0.88
N ASN A 38 12.39 10.92 -0.59
CA ASN A 38 13.23 11.47 0.47
C ASN A 38 14.27 12.49 -0.04
N GLY A 39 14.07 13.10 -1.20
CA GLY A 39 15.06 13.99 -1.82
C GLY A 39 16.21 13.28 -2.55
N ILE A 40 16.34 11.96 -2.40
CA ILE A 40 17.38 11.14 -3.06
C ILE A 40 16.73 10.05 -3.91
N THR A 41 15.85 9.24 -3.31
CA THR A 41 15.20 8.10 -3.98
C THR A 41 13.71 7.99 -3.63
N ARG A 42 12.95 7.33 -4.51
CA ARG A 42 11.58 6.91 -4.18
C ARG A 42 11.65 5.70 -3.27
N MET A 43 10.89 5.76 -2.19
CA MET A 43 10.94 4.76 -1.15
C MET A 43 9.79 3.77 -1.31
N ASN A 44 10.06 2.53 -0.95
CA ASN A 44 9.07 1.49 -0.65
C ASN A 44 8.80 1.37 0.86
N THR A 45 9.57 2.06 1.70
CA THR A 45 9.42 2.01 3.15
C THR A 45 8.09 2.60 3.62
N GLY A 46 7.55 2.04 4.69
CA GLY A 46 6.40 2.57 5.40
C GLY A 46 6.68 2.77 6.89
N GLU A 47 5.91 3.64 7.51
CA GLU A 47 5.88 3.80 8.96
C GLU A 47 4.46 4.10 9.43
N ARG A 48 4.09 3.61 10.62
CA ARG A 48 2.81 3.88 11.27
C ARG A 48 3.01 4.68 12.56
N TYR A 49 2.15 5.66 12.79
CA TYR A 49 2.10 6.47 13.99
C TYR A 49 0.98 6.00 14.89
N SER A 50 1.31 5.78 16.17
CA SER A 50 0.32 5.50 17.21
C SER A 50 0.02 6.80 17.99
N PRO A 51 -1.22 7.32 17.96
CA PRO A 51 -1.60 8.48 18.77
C PRO A 51 -1.47 8.25 20.28
N VAL A 52 -1.57 7.00 20.73
CA VAL A 52 -1.44 6.60 22.14
C VAL A 52 0.01 6.72 22.61
N THR A 53 0.94 6.10 21.89
CA THR A 53 2.37 6.14 22.25
C THR A 53 3.10 7.38 21.73
N LYS A 54 2.45 8.13 20.85
CA LYS A 54 2.99 9.33 20.18
C LYS A 54 4.30 9.08 19.44
N ALA A 55 4.44 7.88 18.88
CA ALA A 55 5.67 7.43 18.23
C ALA A 55 5.38 6.79 16.87
N TRP A 56 6.36 6.92 15.97
CA TRP A 56 6.39 6.23 14.69
C TRP A 56 7.12 4.89 14.80
N GLN A 57 6.56 3.86 14.18
CA GLN A 57 7.13 2.53 14.06
C GLN A 57 7.22 2.16 12.59
N THR A 58 8.34 1.56 12.19
CA THR A 58 8.48 1.01 10.83
C THR A 58 7.54 -0.17 10.64
N ILE A 59 7.01 -0.30 9.43
CA ILE A 59 6.29 -1.49 8.97
C ILE A 59 7.09 -2.15 7.84
N PRO A 60 6.76 -3.38 7.43
CA PRO A 60 7.37 -4.02 6.28
C PRO A 60 7.27 -3.17 5.01
N GLU A 61 8.31 -3.25 4.20
CA GLU A 61 8.42 -2.45 2.99
C GLU A 61 7.50 -2.98 1.89
N MET A 62 6.96 -2.06 1.10
CA MET A 62 6.28 -2.39 -0.16
C MET A 62 7.23 -3.11 -1.12
N TYR A 63 6.66 -3.85 -2.07
CA TYR A 63 7.41 -4.46 -3.17
C TYR A 63 7.94 -3.42 -4.13
N ASN A 64 7.15 -2.37 -4.41
CA ASN A 64 7.51 -1.35 -5.38
C ASN A 64 7.75 0.01 -4.71
N PRO A 65 8.93 0.64 -4.91
CA PRO A 65 9.13 2.01 -4.49
C PRO A 65 8.19 2.93 -5.27
N ARG A 66 7.52 3.85 -4.57
CA ARG A 66 6.48 4.68 -5.18
C ARG A 66 6.33 6.02 -4.51
N SER A 67 5.98 7.02 -5.31
CA SER A 67 5.49 8.34 -4.89
C SER A 67 4.32 8.75 -5.78
N ASN A 68 3.50 9.71 -5.33
CA ASN A 68 2.34 10.21 -6.08
C ASN A 68 1.38 9.08 -6.49
N PHE A 69 1.18 8.11 -5.59
CA PHE A 69 0.28 6.97 -5.77
C PHE A 69 -1.01 7.21 -4.98
N ALA A 70 -2.08 6.48 -5.31
CA ALA A 70 -3.29 6.48 -4.49
C ALA A 70 -3.18 5.44 -3.37
N ILE A 71 -3.77 5.75 -2.22
CA ILE A 71 -3.87 4.86 -1.07
C ILE A 71 -5.33 4.81 -0.62
N GLU A 72 -5.82 3.63 -0.25
CA GLU A 72 -7.21 3.46 0.21
C GLU A 72 -7.35 2.20 1.08
N VAL A 73 -8.32 2.18 2.00
CA VAL A 73 -8.65 0.96 2.76
C VAL A 73 -9.78 0.20 2.05
N ILE A 74 -9.51 -1.04 1.66
CA ILE A 74 -10.48 -1.92 1.01
C ILE A 74 -10.43 -3.27 1.72
N ASP A 75 -11.59 -3.80 2.11
CA ASP A 75 -11.72 -5.09 2.82
C ASP A 75 -10.74 -5.23 4.01
N ASP A 76 -10.64 -4.16 4.81
CA ASP A 76 -9.75 -4.08 5.99
C ASP A 76 -8.25 -4.29 5.67
N MET A 77 -7.82 -3.94 4.45
CA MET A 77 -6.41 -3.88 4.05
C MET A 77 -6.09 -2.52 3.42
N ILE A 78 -4.84 -2.08 3.51
CA ILE A 78 -4.38 -0.84 2.88
C ILE A 78 -3.90 -1.15 1.46
N PHE A 79 -4.50 -0.57 0.44
CA PHE A 79 -4.08 -0.71 -0.95
C PHE A 79 -3.19 0.45 -1.38
N ALA A 80 -2.07 0.16 -2.02
CA ALA A 80 -1.18 1.12 -2.67
C ALA A 80 -1.27 0.97 -4.19
N ILE A 81 -1.77 2.00 -4.87
CA ILE A 81 -2.26 1.93 -6.26
C ILE A 81 -1.45 2.85 -7.18
N GLY A 82 -0.69 2.25 -8.10
CA GLY A 82 0.10 2.98 -9.09
C GLY A 82 1.22 3.83 -8.48
N GLY A 83 1.51 4.97 -9.12
CA GLY A 83 2.51 5.94 -8.70
C GLY A 83 3.66 6.10 -9.68
N PHE A 84 4.75 6.70 -9.20
CA PHE A 84 6.01 6.86 -9.91
C PHE A 84 7.16 6.27 -9.08
N ASN A 85 7.92 5.35 -9.67
CA ASN A 85 8.96 4.59 -8.97
C ASN A 85 10.36 5.22 -9.01
N GLY A 86 10.50 6.39 -9.65
CA GLY A 86 11.79 7.06 -9.86
C GLY A 86 12.28 6.96 -11.32
N VAL A 87 11.77 6.00 -12.08
CA VAL A 87 12.11 5.80 -13.49
C VAL A 87 10.87 5.99 -14.37
N THR A 88 9.77 5.32 -14.04
CA THR A 88 8.52 5.35 -14.80
C THR A 88 7.32 5.48 -13.88
N THR A 89 6.22 5.96 -14.45
CA THR A 89 4.90 5.72 -13.88
C THR A 89 4.66 4.21 -13.84
N ILE A 90 4.00 3.71 -12.81
CA ILE A 90 3.68 2.30 -12.62
C ILE A 90 2.16 2.11 -12.54
N PHE A 91 1.70 0.91 -12.89
CA PHE A 91 0.31 0.50 -12.74
C PHE A 91 0.11 -0.49 -11.58
N ASN A 92 1.21 -0.85 -10.90
CA ASN A 92 1.20 -1.94 -9.93
C ASN A 92 0.36 -1.63 -8.70
N VAL A 93 -0.37 -2.64 -8.25
CA VAL A 93 -1.19 -2.58 -7.04
C VAL A 93 -0.75 -3.65 -6.06
N GLU A 94 -0.52 -3.25 -4.82
CA GLU A 94 -0.21 -4.15 -3.71
C GLU A 94 -1.06 -3.74 -2.50
N CYS A 95 -1.39 -4.71 -1.64
CA CYS A 95 -2.16 -4.47 -0.44
C CYS A 95 -1.44 -4.97 0.81
N TYR A 96 -1.63 -4.27 1.93
CA TYR A 96 -1.04 -4.58 3.22
C TYR A 96 -2.14 -5.03 4.18
N ASP A 97 -1.95 -6.21 4.77
CA ASP A 97 -2.78 -6.72 5.86
C ASP A 97 -2.13 -6.39 7.21
N GLY A 98 -2.77 -5.50 7.98
CA GLY A 98 -2.26 -5.13 9.30
C GLY A 98 -2.42 -6.20 10.37
N THR A 99 -3.05 -7.33 10.06
CA THR A 99 -3.19 -8.49 10.95
C THR A 99 -1.96 -9.37 10.88
N THR A 100 -1.52 -9.68 9.67
CA THR A 100 -0.32 -10.50 9.41
C THR A 100 0.95 -9.65 9.38
N ASP A 101 0.81 -8.33 9.23
CA ASP A 101 1.92 -7.40 9.00
C ASP A 101 2.68 -7.77 7.72
N GLU A 102 1.95 -8.03 6.63
CA GLU A 102 2.53 -8.46 5.35
C GLU A 102 1.92 -7.70 4.16
N TRP A 103 2.71 -7.60 3.09
CA TRP A 103 2.26 -7.11 1.78
C TRP A 103 1.91 -8.26 0.85
N TYR A 104 0.91 -8.07 0.00
CA TYR A 104 0.48 -9.04 -1.02
C TYR A 104 0.26 -8.35 -2.36
N ASP A 105 0.53 -9.08 -3.45
CA ASP A 105 0.17 -8.63 -4.79
C ASP A 105 -1.36 -8.56 -4.95
N ALA A 106 -1.85 -7.40 -5.41
CA ALA A 106 -3.22 -7.21 -5.83
C ALA A 106 -3.32 -7.21 -7.37
N THR A 107 -4.54 -7.14 -7.90
CA THR A 107 -4.73 -6.98 -9.34
C THR A 107 -4.27 -5.59 -9.77
N ASP A 108 -3.29 -5.60 -10.67
CA ASP A 108 -2.74 -4.43 -11.33
C ASP A 108 -3.78 -3.61 -12.11
N MET A 109 -3.55 -2.31 -12.21
CA MET A 109 -4.37 -1.45 -13.09
C MET A 109 -4.05 -1.74 -14.57
N ASN A 110 -5.03 -1.52 -15.44
CA ASN A 110 -4.82 -1.60 -16.90
C ASN A 110 -4.10 -0.36 -17.48
N LEU A 111 -3.78 0.63 -16.65
CA LEU A 111 -3.21 1.91 -17.05
C LEU A 111 -2.14 2.35 -16.06
N TYR A 112 -1.01 2.82 -16.59
CA TYR A 112 0.01 3.52 -15.82
C TYR A 112 -0.55 4.85 -15.32
N ARG A 113 -0.61 5.05 -14.00
CA ARG A 113 -1.12 6.28 -13.39
C ARG A 113 -0.23 6.75 -12.25
N SER A 114 0.06 8.04 -12.22
CA SER A 114 0.67 8.75 -11.09
C SER A 114 -0.09 10.06 -10.86
N ALA A 115 0.14 10.70 -9.72
CA ALA A 115 -0.59 11.88 -9.25
C ALA A 115 -2.12 11.65 -9.21
N LEU A 116 -2.52 10.46 -8.74
CA LEU A 116 -3.92 10.04 -8.64
C LEU A 116 -4.41 10.02 -7.17
N SER A 117 -5.73 10.02 -7.03
CA SER A 117 -6.44 9.72 -5.78
C SER A 117 -7.39 8.54 -6.02
N ALA A 118 -7.64 7.76 -4.97
CA ALA A 118 -8.69 6.74 -4.94
C ALA A 118 -9.73 7.13 -3.88
N CYS A 119 -10.92 6.52 -3.96
CA CYS A 119 -11.93 6.53 -2.92
C CYS A 119 -12.78 5.25 -3.05
N VAL A 120 -13.31 4.75 -1.93
CA VAL A 120 -14.30 3.67 -1.95
C VAL A 120 -15.70 4.25 -2.07
N VAL A 121 -16.49 3.73 -3.01
CA VAL A 121 -17.90 4.04 -3.15
C VAL A 121 -18.72 2.77 -2.90
N THR A 122 -19.59 2.81 -1.89
CA THR A 122 -20.43 1.67 -1.49
C THR A 122 -21.87 1.85 -1.97
N GLY A 123 -22.57 0.74 -2.23
CA GLY A 123 -24.01 0.75 -2.49
C GLY A 123 -24.44 1.21 -3.88
N LEU A 124 -23.56 1.10 -4.88
CA LEU A 124 -23.92 1.41 -6.27
C LEU A 124 -24.93 0.38 -6.82
N PRO A 125 -26.11 0.81 -7.31
CA PRO A 125 -27.14 -0.09 -7.84
C PRO A 125 -26.66 -0.98 -9.00
N ASN A 126 -25.69 -0.47 -9.77
CA ASN A 126 -25.12 -1.12 -10.95
C ASN A 126 -23.62 -1.40 -10.79
N VAL A 127 -23.18 -1.77 -9.58
CA VAL A 127 -21.76 -2.07 -9.27
C VAL A 127 -21.11 -3.02 -10.29
N GLN A 128 -21.86 -3.98 -10.84
CA GLN A 128 -21.40 -4.95 -11.84
C GLN A 128 -20.89 -4.30 -13.13
N ASP A 129 -21.41 -3.14 -13.51
CA ASP A 129 -20.96 -2.41 -14.71
C ASP A 129 -19.55 -1.84 -14.53
N TYR A 130 -19.11 -1.68 -13.29
CA TYR A 130 -17.82 -1.08 -12.91
C TYR A 130 -16.81 -2.11 -12.39
N ILE A 131 -17.21 -3.36 -12.17
CA ILE A 131 -16.30 -4.44 -11.79
C ILE A 131 -15.54 -4.90 -13.04
N HIS A 132 -14.22 -5.08 -12.89
CA HIS A 132 -13.37 -5.58 -13.97
C HIS A 132 -13.81 -7.00 -14.39
N LYS A 133 -14.21 -7.15 -15.66
CA LYS A 133 -14.91 -8.34 -16.21
C LYS A 133 -14.12 -9.66 -16.18
N ASP A 134 -12.80 -9.62 -15.98
CA ASP A 134 -11.93 -10.80 -15.98
C ASP A 134 -11.40 -11.20 -14.59
N ARG A 135 -12.00 -10.70 -13.50
CA ARG A 135 -11.59 -11.02 -12.12
C ARG A 135 -11.52 -12.53 -11.85
N ASP A 136 -12.53 -13.28 -12.29
CA ASP A 136 -12.61 -14.74 -12.06
C ASP A 136 -11.44 -15.50 -12.71
N LYS A 137 -11.01 -15.07 -13.91
CA LYS A 137 -9.87 -15.68 -14.62
C LYS A 137 -8.53 -15.39 -13.92
N GLN A 138 -8.41 -14.25 -13.25
CA GLN A 138 -7.20 -13.91 -12.49
C GLN A 138 -7.15 -14.66 -11.15
N GLU A 139 -8.26 -14.83 -10.45
CA GLU A 139 -8.33 -15.61 -9.21
C GLU A 139 -7.98 -17.09 -9.47
N ASP A 140 -8.44 -17.66 -10.58
CA ASP A 140 -8.06 -19.01 -11.02
C ASP A 140 -6.57 -19.13 -11.35
N ASN A 141 -5.99 -18.11 -11.98
CA ASN A 141 -4.56 -18.07 -12.28
C ASN A 141 -3.70 -17.88 -11.02
N LYS A 142 -4.16 -17.10 -10.02
CA LYS A 142 -3.47 -16.89 -8.74
C LYS A 142 -3.49 -18.17 -7.88
N LYS A 143 -4.60 -18.93 -7.88
CA LYS A 143 -4.68 -20.27 -7.27
C LYS A 143 -3.71 -21.27 -7.91
N LYS A 144 -3.61 -21.30 -9.25
CA LYS A 144 -2.67 -22.17 -9.99
C LYS A 144 -1.20 -21.83 -9.75
N ARG A 145 -0.86 -20.55 -9.53
CA ARG A 145 0.53 -20.15 -9.19
C ARG A 145 0.89 -20.57 -7.76
N SER A 146 -0.04 -20.43 -6.82
CA SER A 146 0.17 -20.82 -5.42
C SER A 146 0.30 -22.34 -5.25
N SER A 147 -0.41 -23.14 -6.06
CA SER A 147 -0.25 -24.62 -6.04
C SER A 147 1.08 -25.10 -6.61
N ASN A 148 1.73 -24.30 -7.46
CA ASN A 148 2.99 -24.68 -8.12
C ASN A 148 4.25 -24.27 -7.35
N ALA A 149 4.13 -23.47 -6.28
CA ALA A 149 5.26 -23.00 -5.47
C ALA A 149 5.71 -24.02 -4.39
N ALA A 150 5.06 -25.18 -4.29
CA ALA A 150 5.23 -26.11 -3.18
C ALA A 150 6.12 -27.33 -3.48
N VAL A 151 7.35 -27.15 -3.99
CA VAL A 151 8.44 -28.13 -3.78
C VAL A 151 9.79 -27.41 -3.79
N PRO A 152 10.45 -27.17 -2.64
CA PRO A 152 11.85 -26.77 -2.64
C PRO A 152 12.73 -27.95 -3.12
N PRO A 153 13.77 -27.70 -3.93
CA PRO A 153 14.67 -28.76 -4.38
C PRO A 153 15.39 -29.41 -3.19
N PRO A 154 15.64 -30.73 -3.23
CA PRO A 154 16.32 -31.43 -2.14
C PRO A 154 17.74 -30.88 -1.95
N PRO A 155 18.25 -30.85 -0.69
CA PRO A 155 19.59 -30.35 -0.42
C PRO A 155 20.66 -31.21 -1.10
N PRO A 156 21.79 -30.59 -1.52
CA PRO A 156 22.88 -31.33 -2.16
C PRO A 156 23.52 -32.34 -1.20
N PRO A 157 23.99 -33.50 -1.71
CA PRO A 157 24.63 -34.52 -0.88
C PRO A 157 25.94 -33.98 -0.28
N GLN A 158 26.10 -34.17 1.02
CA GLN A 158 27.32 -33.84 1.76
C GLN A 158 28.38 -34.91 1.46
N ASN A 159 29.54 -34.48 0.97
CA ASN A 159 30.79 -35.25 0.89
C ASN A 159 31.79 -34.65 1.86
#